data_AF-A0A1V0U1R4-F1
#
_entry.id   AF-A0A1V0U1R4-F1
#
_cell.length_a   1.000
_cell.length_b   1.000
_cell.length_c   1.000
_cell.angle_alpha   90.00
_cell.angle_beta   90.00
_cell.angle_gamma   90.00
#
_symmetry.space_group_name_H-M   'P 1'
#
loop_
_entity.id
_entity.type
_entity.pdbx_description
1 polymer ?
#
loop_
_entity_poly.entity_id
_entity_poly.type
_entity_poly.pdbx_seq_one_letter_code
_entity_poly.pdbx_strand_id
1 'polypeptide(L)'
;MTSIAADRPATVPTGRTRAELRGRAAGSGILAFFAFGWTGCGISALPATVGLALLAVAGLTSATVAALAIRNARRAATAPAGGDPARGKATGRRFGLVVTAEWIGIFVAVRLLGTFGHTQLIPAAIALGVGIHFFPLARLFSLRAYHLTGTALCLIALATALLAPLAGTDALWTMLPGFGSALTLYATCTHLLRTHTTR
;
A
#
# COMPACT_ATOMS: atom_id res chain seq x y z
N MET A 1 -22.63 -47.74 -31.34
CA MET A 1 -22.86 -47.47 -29.91
C MET A 1 -21.48 -47.32 -29.27
N THR A 2 -21.00 -46.23 -28.69
CA THR A 2 -21.45 -44.84 -28.51
C THR A 2 -20.14 -44.09 -28.26
N SER A 3 -19.78 -43.13 -29.11
CA SER A 3 -18.54 -42.35 -28.97
C SER A 3 -18.68 -41.41 -27.77
N ILE A 4 -17.89 -41.66 -26.72
CA ILE A 4 -17.78 -40.77 -25.55
C ILE A 4 -16.93 -39.59 -25.99
N ALA A 5 -17.60 -38.48 -26.33
CA ALA A 5 -16.95 -37.18 -26.48
C ALA A 5 -16.38 -36.77 -25.12
N ALA A 6 -15.06 -36.83 -24.98
CA ALA A 6 -14.35 -36.30 -23.83
C ALA A 6 -14.60 -34.78 -23.78
N ASP A 7 -15.35 -34.35 -22.77
CA ASP A 7 -15.58 -32.96 -22.41
C ASP A 7 -14.22 -32.33 -22.10
N ARG A 8 -13.73 -31.46 -22.98
CA ARG A 8 -12.47 -30.73 -22.73
C ARG A 8 -12.74 -29.74 -21.60
N PRO A 9 -11.94 -29.73 -20.51
CA PRO A 9 -12.10 -28.71 -19.49
C PRO A 9 -11.94 -27.33 -20.12
N ALA A 10 -12.93 -26.46 -19.91
CA ALA A 10 -12.94 -25.10 -20.38
C ALA A 10 -11.60 -24.43 -20.05
N THR A 11 -10.86 -24.04 -21.09
CA THR A 11 -9.58 -23.35 -20.94
C THR A 11 -9.80 -22.09 -20.11
N VAL A 12 -9.32 -22.11 -18.86
CA VAL A 12 -9.30 -20.93 -17.99
C VAL A 12 -8.65 -19.80 -18.79
N PRO A 13 -9.29 -18.63 -18.98
CA PRO A 13 -8.69 -17.53 -19.71
C PRO A 13 -7.33 -17.21 -19.11
N THR A 14 -6.28 -17.34 -19.91
CA THR A 14 -4.88 -17.15 -19.48
C THR A 14 -4.50 -15.68 -19.24
N GLY A 15 -5.49 -14.78 -19.30
CA GLY A 15 -5.39 -13.34 -19.05
C GLY A 15 -6.07 -12.92 -17.74
N ARG A 16 -5.50 -11.92 -17.06
CA ARG A 16 -6.10 -11.34 -15.86
C ARG A 16 -7.48 -10.77 -16.16
N THR A 17 -8.39 -10.98 -15.22
CA THR A 17 -9.76 -10.45 -15.30
C THR A 17 -9.77 -8.93 -15.15
N ARG A 18 -10.82 -8.29 -15.69
CA ARG A 18 -11.06 -6.85 -15.49
C ARG A 18 -11.03 -6.42 -14.02
N ALA A 19 -11.60 -7.24 -13.12
CA ALA A 19 -11.66 -6.94 -11.69
C ALA A 19 -10.27 -6.90 -11.06
N GLU A 20 -9.40 -7.86 -11.39
CA GLU A 20 -8.02 -7.89 -10.90
C GLU A 20 -7.19 -6.71 -11.41
N LEU A 21 -7.34 -6.37 -12.70
CA LEU A 21 -6.62 -5.23 -13.29
C LEU A 21 -7.04 -3.90 -12.65
N ARG A 22 -8.35 -3.71 -12.42
CA ARG A 22 -8.89 -2.52 -11.74
C ARG A 22 -8.47 -2.47 -10.27
N GLY A 23 -8.48 -3.61 -9.57
CA GLY A 23 -8.02 -3.70 -8.19
C GLY A 23 -6.55 -3.31 -8.01
N ARG A 24 -5.67 -3.77 -8.90
CA ARG A 24 -4.23 -3.39 -8.89
C ARG A 24 -4.02 -1.91 -9.19
N ALA A 25 -4.77 -1.35 -10.15
CA ALA A 25 -4.73 0.07 -10.46
C ALA A 25 -5.19 0.93 -9.27
N ALA A 26 -6.34 0.60 -8.67
CA ALA A 26 -6.85 1.28 -7.49
C ALA A 26 -5.86 1.20 -6.32
N GLY A 27 -5.30 0.00 -6.05
CA GLY A 27 -4.27 -0.21 -5.04
C GLY A 27 -3.04 0.66 -5.27
N SER A 28 -2.52 0.72 -6.50
CA SER A 28 -1.35 1.55 -6.83
C SER A 28 -1.60 3.05 -6.60
N GLY A 29 -2.80 3.55 -6.92
CA GLY A 29 -3.17 4.94 -6.65
C GLY A 29 -3.24 5.26 -5.16
N ILE A 30 -3.86 4.37 -4.37
CA ILE A 30 -3.96 4.51 -2.91
C ILE A 30 -2.57 4.48 -2.26
N LEU A 31 -1.72 3.53 -2.65
CA LEU A 31 -0.35 3.42 -2.16
C LEU A 31 0.46 4.70 -2.45
N ALA A 32 0.32 5.27 -3.65
CA ALA A 32 1.00 6.52 -4.01
C ALA A 32 0.52 7.72 -3.18
N PHE A 33 -0.77 7.80 -2.90
CA PHE A 33 -1.33 8.83 -2.01
C PHE A 33 -0.73 8.74 -0.60
N PHE A 34 -0.68 7.54 -0.01
CA PHE A 34 -0.05 7.36 1.30
C PHE A 34 1.46 7.59 1.26
N ALA A 35 2.16 7.18 0.19
CA ALA A 35 3.58 7.45 0.02
C ALA A 35 3.91 8.96 0.02
N PHE A 36 3.04 9.76 -0.61
CA PHE A 36 3.14 11.22 -0.55
C PHE A 36 2.97 11.74 0.89
N GLY A 37 1.94 11.27 1.60
CA GLY A 37 1.73 11.64 3.01
C GLY A 37 2.92 11.28 3.92
N TRP A 38 3.49 10.09 3.72
CA TRP A 38 4.70 9.65 4.43
C TRP A 38 5.94 10.50 4.10
N THR A 39 6.09 10.95 2.85
CA THR A 39 7.11 11.94 2.49
C THR A 39 6.94 13.22 3.32
N GLY A 40 5.70 13.70 3.46
CA GLY A 40 5.37 14.86 4.30
C GLY A 40 5.81 14.70 5.76
N CYS A 41 5.66 13.49 6.32
CA CYS A 41 6.19 13.18 7.66
C CYS A 41 7.73 13.22 7.68
N GLY A 42 8.40 12.65 6.68
CA GLY A 42 9.85 12.54 6.64
C GLY A 42 10.58 13.89 6.50
N ILE A 43 9.96 14.88 5.85
CA ILE A 43 10.59 16.19 5.65
C ILE A 43 10.54 17.11 6.88
N SER A 44 9.86 16.72 7.96
CA SER A 44 9.59 17.62 9.09
C SER A 44 10.86 18.12 9.81
N ALA A 45 11.97 17.37 9.67
CA ALA A 45 13.26 17.70 10.26
C ALA A 45 14.25 18.35 9.27
N LEU A 46 13.81 18.62 8.02
CA LEU A 46 14.66 19.16 6.96
C LEU A 46 14.48 20.69 6.79
N PRO A 47 15.49 21.38 6.21
CA PRO A 47 15.31 22.75 5.76
C PRO A 47 14.13 22.86 4.78
N ALA A 48 13.35 23.94 4.90
CA ALA A 48 12.11 24.12 4.14
C ALA A 48 12.30 23.99 2.61
N THR A 49 13.40 24.51 2.07
CA THR A 49 13.73 24.41 0.64
C THR A 49 13.90 22.97 0.17
N VAL A 50 14.63 22.16 0.95
CA VAL A 50 14.84 20.73 0.69
C VAL A 50 13.52 19.97 0.85
N GLY A 51 12.78 20.24 1.93
CA GLY A 51 11.48 19.62 2.19
C GLY A 51 10.46 19.87 1.07
N LEU A 52 10.36 21.11 0.59
CA LEU A 52 9.49 21.48 -0.53
C LEU A 52 9.91 20.81 -1.84
N ALA A 53 11.21 20.75 -2.13
CA ALA A 53 11.71 20.05 -3.31
C ALA A 53 11.35 18.56 -3.28
N LEU A 54 11.53 17.88 -2.14
CA LEU A 54 11.16 16.48 -1.97
C LEU A 54 9.66 16.25 -2.07
N LEU A 55 8.83 17.13 -1.49
CA LEU A 55 7.39 17.09 -1.65
C LEU A 55 6.96 17.28 -3.11
N ALA A 56 7.58 18.21 -3.85
CA ALA A 56 7.28 18.41 -5.26
C ALA A 56 7.60 17.13 -6.08
N VAL A 57 8.76 16.50 -5.84
CA VAL A 57 9.14 15.24 -6.49
C VAL A 57 8.16 14.10 -6.13
N ALA A 58 7.80 13.96 -4.85
CA ALA A 58 6.83 12.97 -4.41
C ALA A 58 5.43 13.23 -5.00
N GLY A 59 5.02 14.49 -5.10
CA GLY A 59 3.77 14.92 -5.74
C GLY A 59 3.72 14.53 -7.21
N LEU A 60 4.77 14.88 -7.98
CA LEU A 60 4.90 14.51 -9.40
C LEU A 60 4.92 12.98 -9.60
N THR A 61 5.64 12.27 -8.72
CA THR A 61 5.69 10.80 -8.74
C THR A 61 4.31 10.20 -8.50
N SER A 62 3.58 10.72 -7.51
CA SER A 62 2.22 10.26 -7.16
C SER A 62 1.21 10.57 -8.25
N ALA A 63 1.28 11.77 -8.84
CA ALA A 63 0.46 12.15 -9.99
C ALA A 63 0.72 11.23 -11.19
N THR A 64 1.98 10.89 -11.45
CA THR A 64 2.37 9.96 -12.51
C THR A 64 1.80 8.56 -12.25
N VAL A 65 1.95 8.02 -11.03
CA VAL A 65 1.37 6.72 -10.65
C VAL A 65 -0.15 6.73 -10.78
N ALA A 66 -0.82 7.79 -10.32
CA ALA A 66 -2.26 7.93 -10.45
C ALA A 66 -2.71 7.99 -11.92
N ALA A 67 -2.02 8.75 -12.77
CA ALA A 67 -2.30 8.80 -14.20
C ALA A 67 -2.13 7.43 -14.88
N LEU A 68 -1.06 6.70 -14.54
CA LEU A 68 -0.82 5.35 -15.04
C LEU A 68 -1.88 4.35 -14.54
N ALA A 69 -2.28 4.45 -13.27
CA ALA A 69 -3.34 3.64 -12.69
C ALA A 69 -4.68 3.88 -13.41
N ILE A 70 -5.07 5.14 -13.61
CA ILE A 70 -6.28 5.51 -14.36
C ILE A 70 -6.22 4.98 -15.78
N ARG A 71 -5.08 5.16 -16.47
CA ARG A 71 -4.89 4.65 -17.83
C ARG A 71 -5.03 3.13 -17.89
N ASN A 72 -4.43 2.40 -16.95
CA ASN A 72 -4.51 0.95 -16.88
C ASN A 72 -5.92 0.47 -16.52
N ALA A 73 -6.63 1.17 -15.63
CA ALA A 73 -8.02 0.87 -15.29
C ALA A 73 -8.97 1.08 -16.48
N ARG A 74 -8.73 2.12 -17.29
CA ARG A 74 -9.46 2.38 -18.55
C ARG A 74 -9.16 1.29 -19.59
N ARG A 75 -7.89 0.92 -19.79
CA ARG A 75 -7.50 -0.18 -20.69
C ARG A 75 -8.08 -1.53 -20.27
N ALA A 76 -8.22 -1.77 -18.97
CA ALA A 76 -8.91 -2.97 -18.47
C ALA A 76 -10.39 -3.05 -18.87
N ALA A 77 -10.99 -1.98 -19.39
CA ALA A 77 -12.37 -1.99 -19.88
C ALA A 77 -12.58 -2.86 -21.14
N THR A 78 -11.51 -3.31 -21.80
CA THR A 78 -11.58 -4.27 -22.91
C THR A 78 -11.26 -5.71 -22.48
N ALA A 79 -10.82 -5.92 -21.22
CA ALA A 79 -10.51 -7.25 -20.70
C ALA A 79 -11.80 -8.07 -20.45
N PRO A 80 -11.72 -9.41 -20.50
CA PRO A 80 -12.87 -10.28 -20.23
C PRO A 80 -13.57 -9.91 -18.92
N ALA A 81 -14.90 -9.87 -18.97
CA ALA A 81 -15.72 -9.83 -17.76
C ALA A 81 -15.46 -11.14 -17.02
N GLY A 82 -14.81 -11.04 -15.87
CA GLY A 82 -14.44 -12.19 -15.06
C GLY A 82 -14.45 -11.79 -13.60
N GLY A 83 -14.89 -12.72 -12.76
CA GLY A 83 -15.06 -12.52 -11.33
C GLY A 83 -16.51 -12.73 -10.89
N ASP A 84 -16.68 -13.48 -9.81
CA ASP A 84 -17.95 -13.70 -9.14
C ASP A 84 -18.37 -12.44 -8.36
N PRO A 85 -19.51 -11.79 -8.68
CA PRO A 85 -19.95 -10.57 -7.99
C PRO A 85 -20.15 -10.75 -6.49
N ALA A 86 -20.61 -11.94 -6.06
CA ALA A 86 -20.81 -12.23 -4.65
C ALA A 86 -19.48 -12.30 -3.90
N ARG A 87 -18.45 -12.91 -4.51
CA ARG A 87 -17.07 -12.84 -4.01
C ARG A 87 -16.55 -11.40 -3.95
N GLY A 88 -16.82 -10.58 -4.97
CA GLY A 88 -16.44 -9.17 -4.98
C GLY A 88 -17.04 -8.38 -3.78
N LYS A 89 -18.34 -8.57 -3.51
CA LYS A 89 -19.02 -7.94 -2.37
C LYS A 89 -18.47 -8.42 -1.02
N ALA A 90 -18.21 -9.73 -0.89
CA ALA A 90 -17.62 -10.30 0.32
C ALA A 90 -16.21 -9.76 0.58
N THR A 91 -15.39 -9.65 -0.46
CA THR A 91 -14.06 -9.02 -0.41
C THR A 91 -14.14 -7.56 0.01
N GLY A 92 -15.05 -6.78 -0.57
CA GLY A 92 -15.26 -5.37 -0.19
C GLY A 92 -15.65 -5.21 1.28
N ARG A 93 -16.53 -6.06 1.81
CA ARG A 93 -16.91 -6.03 3.23
C ARG A 93 -15.73 -6.35 4.16
N ARG A 94 -14.94 -7.38 3.82
CA ARG A 94 -13.73 -7.73 4.60
C ARG A 94 -12.69 -6.62 4.55
N PHE A 95 -12.50 -6.01 3.38
CA PHE A 95 -11.62 -4.85 3.21
C PHE A 95 -12.05 -3.70 4.13
N GLY A 96 -13.34 -3.35 4.11
CA GLY A 96 -13.89 -2.30 4.99
C GLY A 96 -13.64 -2.59 6.47
N LEU A 97 -13.86 -3.84 6.93
CA LEU A 97 -13.59 -4.23 8.32
C LEU A 97 -12.12 -4.08 8.69
N VAL A 98 -11.20 -4.50 7.83
CA VAL A 98 -9.75 -4.38 8.07
C VAL A 98 -9.34 -2.91 8.15
N VAL A 99 -9.84 -2.06 7.25
CA VAL A 99 -9.58 -0.62 7.27
C VAL A 99 -10.16 0.03 8.53
N THR A 100 -11.40 -0.29 8.91
CA THR A 100 -12.00 0.25 10.13
C THR A 100 -11.21 -0.15 11.39
N ALA A 101 -10.78 -1.41 11.47
CA ALA A 101 -9.98 -1.89 12.60
C ALA A 101 -8.62 -1.17 12.68
N GLU A 102 -7.96 -0.94 11.54
CA GLU A 102 -6.72 -0.17 11.45
C GLU A 102 -6.92 1.27 11.95
N TRP A 103 -7.93 1.98 11.47
CA TRP A 103 -8.20 3.37 11.89
C TRP A 103 -8.46 3.47 13.39
N ILE A 104 -9.23 2.54 13.96
CA ILE A 104 -9.46 2.47 15.40
C ILE A 104 -8.14 2.24 16.13
N GLY A 105 -7.32 1.27 15.68
CA GLY A 105 -6.04 0.96 16.29
C GLY A 105 -5.07 2.15 16.26
N ILE A 106 -4.96 2.84 15.11
CA ILE A 106 -4.14 4.05 14.95
C ILE A 106 -4.64 5.15 15.88
N PHE A 107 -5.95 5.42 15.90
CA PHE A 107 -6.53 6.45 16.77
C PHE A 107 -6.21 6.17 18.23
N VAL A 108 -6.43 4.94 18.71
CA VAL A 108 -6.12 4.54 20.09
C VAL A 108 -4.63 4.72 20.38
N ALA A 109 -3.74 4.26 19.49
CA ALA A 109 -2.29 4.40 19.67
C ALA A 109 -1.86 5.88 19.75
N VAL A 110 -2.34 6.73 18.84
CA VAL A 110 -2.07 8.18 18.83
C VAL A 110 -2.54 8.83 20.12
N ARG A 111 -3.76 8.50 20.59
CA ARG A 111 -4.31 9.05 21.83
C ARG A 111 -3.49 8.64 23.05
N LEU A 112 -3.15 7.36 23.18
CA LEU A 112 -2.35 6.86 24.30
C LEU A 112 -0.95 7.50 24.30
N LEU A 113 -0.24 7.48 23.17
CA LEU A 113 1.09 8.09 23.06
C LEU A 113 1.05 9.59 23.34
N GLY A 114 0.02 10.30 22.88
CA GLY A 114 -0.19 11.71 23.20
C GLY A 114 -0.42 11.95 24.70
N THR A 115 -1.28 11.15 25.33
CA THR A 115 -1.58 11.27 26.77
C THR A 115 -0.37 10.96 27.66
N PHE A 116 0.47 10.00 27.28
CA PHE A 116 1.69 9.65 28.02
C PHE A 116 2.92 10.48 27.63
N GLY A 117 2.79 11.50 26.78
CA GLY A 117 3.91 12.39 26.41
C GLY A 117 4.94 11.77 25.47
N HIS A 118 4.60 10.68 24.77
CA HIS A 118 5.46 9.98 23.82
C HIS A 118 5.08 10.27 22.35
N THR A 119 4.81 11.53 22.02
CA THR A 119 4.33 11.94 20.69
C THR A 119 5.33 11.65 19.57
N GLN A 120 6.62 11.61 19.87
CA GLN A 120 7.68 11.21 18.94
C GLN A 120 7.55 9.77 18.43
N LEU A 121 6.87 8.88 19.18
CA LEU A 121 6.62 7.50 18.75
C LEU A 121 5.44 7.38 17.78
N ILE A 122 4.64 8.44 17.60
CA ILE A 122 3.43 8.39 16.78
C ILE A 122 3.72 7.94 15.34
N PRO A 123 4.70 8.50 14.61
CA PRO A 123 5.01 8.05 13.25
C PRO A 123 5.39 6.56 13.18
N ALA A 124 6.18 6.07 14.13
CA ALA A 124 6.56 4.66 14.20
C ALA A 124 5.36 3.76 14.52
N ALA A 125 4.49 4.17 15.45
CA ALA A 125 3.29 3.41 15.80
C ALA A 125 2.29 3.35 14.64
N ILE A 126 2.11 4.45 13.90
CA ILE A 126 1.31 4.47 12.67
C ILE A 126 1.93 3.54 11.62
N ALA A 127 3.23 3.61 11.39
CA ALA A 127 3.92 2.74 10.43
C ALA A 127 3.74 1.26 10.77
N LEU A 128 3.79 0.91 12.06
CA LEU A 128 3.54 -0.44 12.55
C LEU A 128 2.08 -0.88 12.29
N GLY A 129 1.10 -0.03 12.64
CA GLY A 129 -0.32 -0.31 12.42
C GLY A 129 -0.64 -0.52 10.94
N VAL A 130 -0.14 0.36 10.08
CA VAL A 130 -0.26 0.26 8.62
C VAL A 130 0.45 -1.00 8.12
N GLY A 131 1.66 -1.30 8.60
CA GLY A 131 2.38 -2.54 8.26
C GLY A 131 1.59 -3.81 8.60
N ILE A 132 0.97 -3.84 9.77
CA ILE A 132 0.12 -4.95 10.22
C ILE A 132 -1.12 -5.08 9.31
N HIS A 133 -1.73 -3.97 8.92
CA HIS A 133 -2.88 -3.93 8.01
C HIS A 133 -2.60 -4.60 6.65
N PHE A 134 -1.36 -4.55 6.16
CA PHE A 134 -0.99 -5.18 4.89
C PHE A 134 -1.05 -6.72 4.93
N PHE A 135 -0.92 -7.38 6.08
CA PHE A 135 -0.98 -8.87 6.13
C PHE A 135 -2.38 -9.42 5.83
N PRO A 136 -3.47 -8.93 6.44
CA PRO A 136 -4.83 -9.28 6.01
C PRO A 136 -5.07 -8.95 4.53
N LEU A 137 -4.61 -7.79 4.04
CA LEU A 137 -4.77 -7.42 2.63
C LEU A 137 -4.03 -8.36 1.69
N ALA A 138 -2.82 -8.78 2.04
CA ALA A 138 -2.03 -9.72 1.25
C ALA A 138 -2.77 -11.06 1.07
N ARG A 139 -3.45 -11.54 2.11
CA ARG A 139 -4.30 -12.73 2.05
C ARG A 139 -5.58 -12.47 1.26
N LEU A 140 -6.21 -11.32 1.45
CA LEU A 140 -7.50 -10.97 0.83
C LEU A 140 -7.37 -10.78 -0.70
N PHE A 141 -6.27 -10.19 -1.15
CA PHE A 141 -6.00 -9.91 -2.57
C PHE A 141 -4.99 -10.88 -3.20
N SER A 142 -4.47 -11.85 -2.45
CA SER A 142 -3.48 -12.83 -2.91
C SER A 142 -2.22 -12.20 -3.52
N LEU A 143 -1.76 -11.08 -2.97
CA LEU A 143 -0.60 -10.33 -3.46
C LEU A 143 0.60 -10.52 -2.52
N ARG A 144 1.59 -11.29 -2.97
CA ARG A 144 2.87 -11.47 -2.23
C ARG A 144 3.59 -10.15 -1.96
N ALA A 145 3.46 -9.18 -2.88
CA ALA A 145 4.04 -7.85 -2.70
C ALA A 145 3.58 -7.20 -1.38
N TYR A 146 2.32 -7.39 -0.99
CA TYR A 146 1.79 -6.81 0.25
C TYR A 146 2.36 -7.45 1.51
N HIS A 147 2.75 -8.73 1.48
CA HIS A 147 3.50 -9.31 2.59
C HIS A 147 4.86 -8.63 2.76
N LEU A 148 5.56 -8.36 1.66
CA LEU A 148 6.85 -7.66 1.72
C LEU A 148 6.68 -6.21 2.18
N THR A 149 5.66 -5.50 1.66
CA THR A 149 5.32 -4.14 2.08
C THR A 149 5.04 -4.09 3.58
N GLY A 150 4.16 -4.98 4.08
CA GLY A 150 3.81 -5.04 5.51
C GLY A 150 5.01 -5.32 6.40
N THR A 151 5.82 -6.32 6.05
CA THR A 151 7.06 -6.63 6.77
C THR A 151 8.02 -5.45 6.78
N ALA A 152 8.26 -4.80 5.64
CA ALA A 152 9.15 -3.66 5.56
C ALA A 152 8.69 -2.50 6.46
N LEU A 153 7.41 -2.15 6.44
CA LEU A 153 6.85 -1.11 7.31
C LEU A 153 6.98 -1.44 8.80
N CYS A 154 6.71 -2.70 9.19
CA CYS A 154 6.92 -3.16 10.57
C CYS A 154 8.39 -3.07 10.99
N LEU A 155 9.33 -3.46 10.10
CA LEU A 155 10.77 -3.37 10.38
C LEU A 155 11.23 -1.92 10.48
N ILE A 156 10.71 -1.01 9.64
CA ILE A 156 11.00 0.43 9.73
C ILE A 156 10.50 0.99 11.07
N ALA A 157 9.29 0.61 11.50
CA ALA A 157 8.75 1.03 12.79
C ALA A 157 9.61 0.55 13.96
N LEU A 158 10.00 -0.73 13.94
CA LEU A 158 10.86 -1.31 14.97
C LEU A 158 12.26 -0.67 14.96
N ALA A 159 12.86 -0.49 13.78
CA ALA A 159 14.14 0.18 13.63
C ALA A 159 14.08 1.63 14.14
N THR A 160 12.97 2.34 13.91
CA THR A 160 12.77 3.70 14.45
C THR A 160 12.74 3.67 15.98
N ALA A 161 11.97 2.76 16.58
CA ALA A 161 11.88 2.63 18.04
C ALA A 161 13.24 2.28 18.69
N LEU A 162 14.09 1.51 18.01
CA LEU A 162 15.41 1.10 18.51
C LEU A 162 16.51 2.14 18.26
N LEU A 163 16.53 2.77 17.09
CA LEU A 163 17.63 3.62 16.63
C LEU A 163 17.42 5.10 16.95
N ALA A 164 16.18 5.61 16.92
CA ALA A 164 15.91 7.03 17.16
C ALA A 164 16.34 7.51 18.57
N PRO A 165 16.14 6.74 19.66
CA PRO A 165 16.69 7.11 20.97
C PRO A 165 18.22 7.23 21.01
N LEU A 166 18.93 6.51 20.13
CA LEU A 166 20.39 6.44 20.10
C LEU A 166 21.01 7.49 19.17
N ALA A 167 20.20 8.17 18.35
CA ALA A 167 20.68 9.05 17.29
C ALA A 167 21.20 10.41 17.79
N GLY A 168 20.92 10.78 19.04
CA GLY A 168 21.27 12.10 19.58
C GLY A 168 20.52 13.27 18.93
N THR A 169 19.50 13.00 18.12
CA THR A 169 18.65 13.98 17.44
C THR A 169 17.23 13.44 17.29
N ASP A 170 16.24 14.33 17.36
CA ASP A 170 14.84 13.97 17.18
C ASP A 170 14.45 13.70 15.72
N ALA A 171 15.32 14.06 14.77
CA ALA A 171 15.05 13.93 13.34
C ALA A 171 14.71 12.49 12.92
N LEU A 172 15.34 11.49 13.56
CA LEU A 172 15.16 10.09 13.17
C LEU A 172 13.76 9.57 13.51
N TRP A 173 13.05 10.17 14.48
CA TRP A 173 11.67 9.81 14.83
C TRP A 173 10.68 10.03 13.69
N THR A 174 10.96 10.96 12.78
CA THR A 174 10.08 11.28 11.65
C THR A 174 10.70 10.89 10.30
N MET A 175 12.00 11.09 10.11
CA MET A 175 12.68 10.80 8.84
C MET A 175 12.64 9.32 8.48
N LEU A 176 12.92 8.43 9.43
CA LEU A 176 12.98 6.99 9.16
C LEU A 176 11.60 6.38 8.82
N PRO A 177 10.54 6.58 9.64
CA PRO A 177 9.21 6.11 9.26
C PRO A 177 8.66 6.87 8.05
N GLY A 178 8.94 8.17 7.91
CA GLY A 178 8.56 8.99 6.76
C GLY A 178 9.12 8.47 5.43
N PHE A 179 10.43 8.61 5.24
CA PHE A 179 11.06 8.22 3.98
C PHE A 179 11.09 6.71 3.76
N GLY A 180 11.30 5.92 4.83
CA GLY A 180 11.27 4.46 4.74
C GLY A 180 9.92 3.94 4.24
N SER A 181 8.81 4.46 4.79
CA SER A 181 7.47 4.06 4.36
C SER A 181 7.17 4.57 2.96
N ALA A 182 7.48 5.84 2.65
CA ALA A 182 7.26 6.41 1.33
C ALA A 182 7.98 5.59 0.23
N LEU A 183 9.26 5.27 0.43
CA LEU A 183 10.05 4.49 -0.51
C LEU A 183 9.49 3.08 -0.68
N THR A 184 9.11 2.41 0.42
CA THR A 184 8.51 1.06 0.39
C THR A 184 7.21 1.05 -0.41
N LEU A 185 6.35 2.05 -0.21
CA LEU A 185 5.07 2.18 -0.92
C LEU A 185 5.28 2.50 -2.41
N TYR A 186 6.18 3.43 -2.76
CA TYR A 186 6.51 3.70 -4.17
C TYR A 186 7.15 2.49 -4.86
N ALA A 187 8.03 1.74 -4.19
CA ALA A 187 8.58 0.49 -4.71
C ALA A 187 7.47 -0.53 -4.98
N THR A 188 6.47 -0.62 -4.08
CA THR A 188 5.30 -1.48 -4.28
C THR A 188 4.47 -1.02 -5.48
N CYS A 189 4.22 0.29 -5.64
CA CYS A 189 3.54 0.85 -6.82
C CYS A 189 4.25 0.47 -8.13
N THR A 190 5.57 0.67 -8.20
CA THR A 190 6.34 0.37 -9.42
C THR A 190 6.31 -1.12 -9.74
N HIS A 191 6.40 -2.00 -8.73
CA HIS A 191 6.25 -3.45 -8.91
C HIS A 191 4.85 -3.82 -9.45
N LEU A 192 3.79 -3.26 -8.86
CA LEU A 192 2.43 -3.49 -9.31
C LEU A 192 2.21 -2.99 -10.74
N LEU A 193 2.75 -1.83 -11.12
CA LEU A 193 2.60 -1.27 -12.47
C LEU A 193 3.45 -2.01 -13.53
N ARG A 194 4.69 -2.41 -13.22
CA ARG A 194 5.57 -3.13 -14.18
C ARG A 194 5.00 -4.47 -14.60
N THR A 195 4.39 -5.19 -13.67
CA THR A 195 3.74 -6.48 -13.95
C THR A 195 2.50 -6.38 -14.87
N HIS A 196 2.08 -5.18 -15.26
CA HIS A 196 1.09 -4.93 -16.32
C HIS A 196 1.69 -4.67 -17.71
N THR A 197 2.97 -4.27 -17.82
CA THR A 197 3.57 -3.84 -19.10
C THR A 197 4.33 -4.97 -19.79
N THR A 198 4.82 -5.96 -19.04
CA THR A 198 5.47 -7.15 -19.60
C THR A 198 4.43 -8.23 -19.93
N ARG A 199 3.69 -8.05 -21.04
CA ARG A 199 3.00 -9.10 -21.82
C ARG A 199 2.34 -8.46 -23.03
#